data_AF-A0A428X0R7-F1
#
_entry.id   AF-A0A428X0R7-F1
#
_cell.length_a   1.000
_cell.length_b   1.000
_cell.length_c   1.000
_cell.angle_alpha   90.00
_cell.angle_beta   90.00
_cell.angle_gamma   90.00
#
_symmetry.space_group_name_H-M   'P 1'
#
loop_
_entity.id
_entity.type
_entity.pdbx_description
1 polymer ?
#
loop_
_entity_poly.entity_id
_entity_poly.type
_entity_poly.pdbx_seq_one_letter_code
_entity_poly.pdbx_strand_id
1 'polypeptide(L)'
;MTKIQLLALTAALTMLSGCAATGSEPGGTEAALPTLSSPAAPPSEPTDDIKPTEVIVGTVNRGGTGPCYGLVTDDGVQYALYEAKGRALTTGIRVTVDASPSRLRIACGTGTLVEVKTLTALR
;
A
#
# COMPACT_ATOMS: atom_id res chain seq x y z
N MET A 1 -19.60 3.96 44.05
CA MET A 1 -18.23 4.20 44.53
C MET A 1 -17.45 4.89 43.40
N THR A 2 -17.65 6.21 43.25
CA THR A 2 -16.65 7.32 43.46
C THR A 2 -15.52 7.32 42.41
N LYS A 3 -15.65 7.97 41.24
CA LYS A 3 -15.54 9.42 40.86
C LYS A 3 -14.12 10.03 40.92
N ILE A 4 -13.61 10.36 39.72
CA ILE A 4 -13.01 11.63 39.24
C ILE A 4 -11.73 12.14 39.93
N GLN A 5 -10.66 12.28 39.14
CA GLN A 5 -9.67 13.36 39.28
C GLN A 5 -9.29 13.86 37.87
N LEU A 6 -9.66 15.12 37.59
CA LEU A 6 -9.25 15.94 36.45
C LEU A 6 -8.02 16.74 36.89
N LEU A 7 -6.98 16.82 36.08
CA LEU A 7 -5.93 17.85 36.21
C LEU A 7 -5.71 18.50 34.85
N ALA A 8 -6.03 19.79 34.81
CA ALA A 8 -5.79 20.69 33.70
C ALA A 8 -4.48 21.45 33.93
N LEU A 9 -3.70 21.67 32.87
CA LEU A 9 -2.72 22.74 32.80
C LEU A 9 -2.75 23.37 31.41
N THR A 10 -3.21 24.62 31.35
CA THR A 10 -3.14 25.54 30.22
C THR A 10 -1.85 26.35 30.31
N ALA A 11 -1.09 26.42 29.22
CA ALA A 11 0.02 27.36 29.03
C ALA A 11 -0.18 28.14 27.72
N ALA A 12 0.26 29.39 27.71
CA ALA A 12 -0.26 30.47 26.90
C ALA A 12 0.78 31.08 25.93
N LEU A 13 0.27 31.99 25.08
CA LEU A 13 0.93 33.01 24.23
C LEU A 13 1.69 32.56 22.95
N THR A 14 1.43 33.25 21.83
CA THR A 14 2.39 34.16 21.17
C THR A 14 1.73 34.99 20.04
N MET A 15 2.35 36.13 19.77
CA MET A 15 1.92 37.34 19.05
C MET A 15 2.33 37.35 17.54
N LEU A 16 2.12 38.53 16.91
CA LEU A 16 2.68 39.08 15.64
C LEU A 16 1.80 38.86 14.39
N SER A 17 1.68 39.78 13.44
CA SER A 17 2.11 41.17 13.25
C SER A 17 1.53 41.57 11.89
N GLY A 18 1.03 42.79 11.72
CA GLY A 18 0.62 43.28 10.41
C GLY A 18 1.81 43.53 9.47
N CYS A 19 1.52 43.70 8.18
CA CYS A 19 2.22 44.64 7.32
C CYS A 19 1.40 44.92 6.06
N ALA A 20 0.97 46.17 5.90
CA ALA A 20 0.59 46.74 4.61
C ALA A 20 1.82 47.45 4.04
N ALA A 21 2.15 47.23 2.78
CA ALA A 21 3.07 48.10 2.05
C ALA A 21 2.75 48.06 0.55
N THR A 22 2.14 49.16 0.09
CA THR A 22 2.05 49.56 -1.31
C THR A 22 3.45 50.00 -1.74
N GLY A 23 4.08 49.26 -2.64
CA GLY A 23 5.35 49.62 -3.26
C GLY A 23 5.21 49.56 -4.78
N SER A 24 5.16 50.73 -5.42
CA SER A 24 5.24 50.86 -6.87
C SER A 24 6.72 51.01 -7.25
N GLU A 25 7.27 50.06 -8.00
CA GLU A 25 8.63 50.15 -8.55
C GLU A 25 8.63 50.35 -10.09
N PRO A 26 9.68 50.96 -10.64
CA PRO A 26 9.68 51.58 -11.97
C PRO A 26 9.90 50.55 -13.09
N GLY A 27 9.32 50.84 -14.26
CA GLY A 27 9.39 50.00 -15.45
C GLY A 27 10.82 49.74 -15.94
N GLY A 28 11.27 48.50 -15.79
CA GLY A 28 12.38 47.93 -16.54
C GLY A 28 11.89 47.41 -17.89
N THR A 29 12.67 47.63 -18.95
CA THR A 29 12.39 47.07 -20.28
C THR A 29 12.48 45.55 -20.22
N GLU A 30 11.34 44.87 -20.23
CA GLU A 30 11.26 43.40 -20.28
C GLU A 30 11.90 42.90 -21.58
N ALA A 31 13.01 42.16 -21.45
CA ALA A 31 13.47 41.29 -22.52
C ALA A 31 12.38 40.25 -22.76
N ALA A 32 11.89 40.14 -23.99
CA ALA A 32 10.82 39.20 -24.33
C ALA A 32 11.23 37.77 -23.93
N LEU A 33 10.49 37.20 -22.97
CA LEU A 33 10.73 35.84 -22.51
C LEU A 33 10.49 34.84 -23.67
N PRO A 34 11.27 33.76 -23.77
CA PRO A 34 11.01 32.71 -24.73
C PRO A 34 9.63 32.11 -24.48
N THR A 35 8.82 32.01 -25.54
CA THR A 35 7.49 31.40 -25.46
C THR A 35 7.63 29.89 -25.30
N LEU A 36 7.16 29.35 -24.17
CA LEU A 36 7.06 27.90 -23.98
C LEU A 36 6.03 27.34 -24.96
N SER A 37 6.43 26.34 -25.74
CA SER A 37 5.53 25.64 -26.66
C SER A 37 4.78 24.53 -25.93
N SER A 38 3.52 24.31 -26.28
CA SER A 38 2.73 23.21 -25.73
C SER A 38 3.31 21.86 -26.17
N PRO A 39 3.29 20.83 -25.30
CA PRO A 39 3.67 19.47 -25.67
C PRO A 39 2.89 18.98 -26.89
N ALA A 40 3.60 18.38 -27.85
CA ALA A 40 3.02 17.95 -29.12
C ALA A 40 2.14 16.69 -29.01
N ALA A 41 2.22 15.96 -27.90
CA ALA A 41 1.48 14.73 -27.67
C ALA A 41 1.07 14.59 -26.19
N PRO A 42 0.03 13.78 -25.90
CA PRO A 42 -0.31 13.37 -24.56
C PRO A 42 0.86 12.65 -23.86
N PRO A 43 0.93 12.68 -22.52
CA PRO A 43 1.89 11.88 -21.76
C PRO A 43 1.70 10.38 -22.04
N SER A 44 2.79 9.63 -21.95
CA SER A 44 2.77 8.16 -22.07
C SER A 44 2.11 7.50 -20.85
N GLU A 45 1.69 6.24 -21.04
CA GLU A 45 1.19 5.36 -19.98
C GLU A 45 2.18 5.30 -18.79
N PRO A 46 1.69 5.21 -17.54
CA PRO A 46 2.56 5.00 -16.39
C PRO A 46 3.42 3.75 -16.54
N THR A 47 4.70 3.84 -16.18
CA THR A 47 5.63 2.70 -16.27
C THR A 47 5.43 1.69 -15.14
N ASP A 48 4.64 2.05 -14.12
CA ASP A 48 4.40 1.30 -12.89
C ASP A 48 3.07 0.52 -12.90
N ASP A 49 2.60 0.06 -14.06
CA ASP A 49 1.43 -0.81 -14.15
C ASP A 49 1.57 -2.02 -13.22
N ILE A 50 0.78 -2.01 -12.14
CA ILE A 50 0.71 -3.10 -11.16
C ILE A 50 0.03 -4.27 -11.86
N LYS A 51 0.77 -5.35 -12.10
CA LYS A 51 0.18 -6.58 -12.62
C LYS A 51 -0.91 -7.04 -11.64
N PRO A 52 -2.15 -7.33 -12.12
CA PRO A 52 -3.25 -7.70 -11.25
C PRO A 52 -3.02 -9.03 -10.53
N THR A 53 -2.11 -9.85 -11.08
CA THR A 53 -1.74 -11.16 -10.58
C THR A 53 -0.25 -11.39 -10.64
N GLU A 54 0.26 -12.06 -9.61
CA GLU A 54 1.63 -12.50 -9.49
C GLU A 54 1.67 -14.00 -9.21
N VAL A 55 2.63 -14.69 -9.82
CA VAL A 55 2.89 -16.10 -9.55
C VAL A 55 3.89 -16.19 -8.40
N ILE A 56 3.42 -16.69 -7.26
CA ILE A 56 4.21 -16.88 -6.04
C ILE A 56 4.52 -18.37 -5.88
N VAL A 57 5.79 -18.70 -5.60
CA VAL A 57 6.21 -20.07 -5.30
C VAL A 57 6.73 -20.12 -3.87
N GLY A 58 6.25 -21.09 -3.09
CA GLY A 58 6.66 -21.21 -1.70
C GLY A 58 6.24 -22.51 -1.03
N THR A 59 6.56 -22.61 0.26
CA THR A 59 6.23 -23.72 1.12
C THR A 59 5.12 -23.31 2.08
N VAL A 60 4.10 -24.15 2.22
CA VAL A 60 2.99 -23.90 3.16
C VAL A 60 3.52 -24.02 4.59
N ASN A 61 3.57 -22.92 5.35
CA ASN A 61 3.99 -22.92 6.76
C ASN A 61 2.80 -23.00 7.74
N ARG A 62 1.58 -22.74 7.25
CA ARG A 62 0.32 -22.93 7.98
C ARG A 62 -0.72 -23.54 7.05
N GLY A 63 -0.91 -24.85 7.15
CA GLY A 63 -1.95 -25.59 6.44
C GLY A 63 -3.30 -25.64 7.18
N GLY A 64 -4.22 -26.45 6.67
CA GLY A 64 -5.55 -26.65 7.25
C GLY A 64 -6.60 -27.04 6.20
N THR A 65 -7.85 -27.12 6.64
CA THR A 65 -9.03 -27.45 5.80
C THR A 65 -9.96 -26.24 5.59
N GLY A 66 -9.48 -25.03 5.90
CA GLY A 66 -10.25 -23.79 5.80
C GLY A 66 -9.54 -22.78 4.91
N PRO A 67 -10.20 -21.70 4.50
CA PRO A 67 -9.77 -20.86 3.38
C PRO A 67 -8.49 -20.05 3.61
N CYS A 68 -7.92 -20.07 4.83
CA CYS A 68 -6.75 -19.28 5.20
C CYS A 68 -5.52 -20.18 5.40
N TYR A 69 -4.44 -19.86 4.71
CA TYR A 69 -3.16 -20.57 4.79
C TYR A 69 -2.00 -19.60 4.90
N GLY A 70 -0.86 -20.10 5.36
CA GLY A 70 0.40 -19.37 5.34
C GLY A 70 1.34 -19.96 4.30
N LEU A 71 2.04 -19.09 3.58
CA LEU A 71 3.05 -19.45 2.59
C LEU A 71 4.33 -18.67 2.88
N VAL A 72 5.46 -19.35 2.82
CA VAL A 72 6.79 -18.72 2.85
C VAL A 72 7.53 -19.03 1.55
N THR A 73 8.02 -18.01 0.87
CA THR A 73 8.86 -18.14 -0.33
C THR A 73 10.29 -18.53 0.04
N ASP A 74 11.12 -18.91 -0.93
CA ASP A 74 12.50 -19.36 -0.66
C ASP A 74 13.41 -18.26 -0.11
N ASP A 75 13.11 -17.00 -0.44
CA ASP A 75 13.76 -15.80 0.09
C ASP A 75 13.17 -15.34 1.44
N GLY A 76 12.22 -16.08 2.00
CA GLY A 76 11.68 -15.86 3.35
C GLY A 76 10.50 -14.88 3.42
N VAL A 77 9.97 -14.42 2.28
CA VAL A 77 8.79 -13.56 2.26
C VAL A 77 7.55 -14.36 2.69
N GLN A 78 6.79 -13.79 3.62
CA GLN A 78 5.58 -14.40 4.17
C GLN A 78 4.33 -13.84 3.51
N TYR A 79 3.45 -14.75 3.09
CA TYR A 79 2.13 -14.43 2.56
C TYR A 79 1.04 -15.13 3.36
N ALA A 80 -0.05 -14.41 3.60
CA ALA A 80 -1.30 -14.95 4.11
C ALA A 80 -2.21 -15.21 2.90
N LEU A 81 -2.45 -16.48 2.59
CA LEU A 81 -3.28 -16.88 1.46
C LEU A 81 -4.74 -16.99 1.88
N TYR A 82 -5.62 -16.35 1.13
CA TYR A 82 -7.05 -16.64 1.12
C TYR A 82 -7.43 -17.38 -0.16
N GLU A 83 -7.92 -18.62 -0.04
CA GLU A 83 -8.43 -19.41 -1.17
C GLU A 83 -9.91 -19.71 -0.95
N ALA A 84 -10.75 -19.14 -1.82
CA ALA A 84 -12.20 -19.15 -1.64
C ALA A 84 -12.83 -20.56 -1.66
N LYS A 85 -12.20 -21.55 -2.31
CA LYS A 85 -12.72 -22.92 -2.35
C LYS A 85 -12.42 -23.70 -1.06
N GLY A 86 -11.56 -23.20 -0.17
CA GLY A 86 -11.28 -23.82 1.13
C GLY A 86 -10.65 -25.20 1.04
N ARG A 87 -9.80 -25.45 0.03
CA ARG A 87 -9.16 -26.77 -0.16
C ARG A 87 -8.23 -27.17 0.99
N ALA A 88 -8.13 -28.47 1.30
CA ALA A 88 -7.11 -28.90 2.26
C ALA A 88 -5.68 -28.64 1.74
N LEU A 89 -4.86 -27.94 2.53
CA LEU A 89 -3.42 -27.80 2.31
C LEU A 89 -2.65 -28.37 3.51
N THR A 90 -1.72 -29.26 3.23
CA THR A 90 -0.84 -29.85 4.23
C THR A 90 0.34 -28.91 4.47
N THR A 91 0.68 -28.65 5.73
CA THR A 91 1.91 -27.90 6.07
C THR A 91 3.15 -28.62 5.51
N GLY A 92 4.11 -27.86 4.99
CA GLY A 92 5.36 -28.37 4.40
C GLY A 92 5.28 -28.70 2.91
N ILE A 93 4.09 -28.70 2.30
CA ILE A 93 3.99 -28.88 0.85
C ILE A 93 4.42 -27.61 0.13
N ARG A 94 5.04 -27.82 -1.03
CA ARG A 94 5.45 -26.73 -1.92
C ARG A 94 4.35 -26.47 -2.94
N VAL A 95 4.07 -25.20 -3.23
CA VAL A 95 2.98 -24.81 -4.12
C VAL A 95 3.39 -23.66 -5.02
N THR A 96 2.75 -23.61 -6.19
CA THR A 96 2.69 -22.42 -7.05
C THR A 96 1.30 -21.81 -6.91
N VAL A 97 1.26 -20.51 -6.66
CA VAL A 97 0.03 -19.74 -6.41
C VAL A 97 -0.02 -18.59 -7.40
N ASP A 98 -1.08 -18.54 -8.21
CA ASP A 98 -1.45 -17.31 -8.91
C ASP A 98 -2.30 -16.48 -7.95
N ALA A 99 -1.81 -15.31 -7.55
CA ALA A 99 -2.41 -14.50 -6.49
C ALA A 99 -2.58 -13.04 -6.90
N SER A 100 -3.62 -12.40 -6.40
CA SER A 100 -3.82 -10.95 -6.47
C SER A 100 -3.83 -10.35 -5.07
N PRO A 101 -3.50 -9.06 -4.89
CA PRO A 101 -3.74 -8.35 -3.63
C PRO A 101 -5.18 -8.55 -3.17
N SER A 102 -5.38 -8.93 -1.90
CA SER A 102 -6.74 -9.14 -1.40
C SER A 102 -7.45 -7.83 -1.13
N ARG A 103 -8.74 -7.76 -1.47
CA ARG A 103 -9.63 -6.65 -1.07
C ARG A 103 -10.43 -6.97 0.21
N LEU A 104 -10.28 -8.18 0.73
CA LEU A 104 -10.98 -8.66 1.91
C LEU A 104 -10.35 -8.07 3.17
N ARG A 105 -11.20 -7.77 4.16
CA ARG A 105 -10.77 -7.36 5.51
C ARG A 105 -10.83 -8.56 6.45
N ILE A 106 -10.00 -9.57 6.18
CA ILE A 106 -9.91 -10.80 6.97
C ILE A 106 -8.48 -11.01 7.46
N ALA A 107 -8.31 -11.59 8.65
CA ALA A 107 -7.00 -11.94 9.19
C ALA A 107 -6.71 -13.43 8.94
N CYS A 108 -6.01 -13.75 7.84
CA CYS A 108 -5.63 -15.13 7.52
C CYS A 108 -4.30 -15.58 8.16
N GLY A 109 -3.55 -14.67 8.80
CA GLY A 109 -2.28 -14.95 9.46
C GLY A 109 -1.26 -13.85 9.24
N THR A 110 0.01 -14.19 9.47
CA THR A 110 1.16 -13.30 9.25
C THR A 110 1.47 -13.16 7.75
N GLY A 111 1.96 -11.99 7.36
CA GLY A 111 2.41 -11.72 5.99
C GLY A 111 1.42 -10.89 5.17
N THR A 112 1.76 -10.68 3.90
CA THR A 112 0.91 -9.93 2.97
C THR A 112 -0.31 -10.75 2.61
N LEU A 113 -1.51 -10.20 2.81
CA LEU A 113 -2.76 -10.88 2.47
C LEU A 113 -3.00 -10.85 0.97
N VAL A 114 -3.14 -12.04 0.38
CA VAL A 114 -3.41 -12.21 -1.05
C VAL A 114 -4.57 -13.18 -1.28
N GLU A 115 -5.30 -12.94 -2.35
CA GLU A 115 -6.35 -13.82 -2.84
C GLU A 115 -5.80 -14.77 -3.89
N VAL A 116 -5.98 -16.06 -3.63
CA VAL A 116 -5.58 -17.14 -4.53
C VAL A 116 -6.56 -17.22 -5.70
N LYS A 117 -6.05 -17.11 -6.92
CA LYS A 117 -6.78 -17.38 -8.17
C LYS A 117 -6.61 -18.83 -8.59
N THR A 118 -5.36 -19.32 -8.58
CA THR A 118 -5.05 -20.73 -8.80
C THR A 118 -3.99 -21.21 -7.83
N LEU A 119 -4.05 -22.50 -7.47
CA LEU A 119 -3.08 -23.12 -6.58
C LEU A 119 -2.75 -24.52 -7.06
N THR A 120 -1.47 -24.77 -7.29
CA THR A 120 -0.95 -26.05 -7.76
C THR A 120 0.08 -26.56 -6.79
N ALA A 121 -0.09 -27.79 -6.30
CA ALA A 121 0.92 -28.44 -5.48
C ALA A 121 2.07 -28.93 -6.37
N LEU A 122 3.30 -28.63 -5.96
CA LEU A 122 4.51 -29.17 -6.57
C LEU A 122 4.80 -30.51 -5.91
N ARG A 123 5.02 -31.55 -6.73
CA ARG A 123 5.36 -32.90 -6.28
C ARG A 123 6.85 -33.09 -6.20
#